data_AF-A0A7Y1YNL7-F1
#
_entry.id   AF-A0A7Y1YNL7-F1
#
_cell.length_a   1.000
_cell.length_b   1.000
_cell.length_c   1.000
_cell.angle_alpha   90.00
_cell.angle_beta   90.00
_cell.angle_gamma   90.00
#
_symmetry.space_group_name_H-M   'P 1'
#
loop_
_entity.id
_entity.type
_entity.pdbx_description
1 polymer ?
#
loop_
_entity_poly.entity_id
_entity_poly.type
_entity_poly.pdbx_seq_one_letter_code
_entity_poly.pdbx_strand_id
1 'polypeptide(L)'
;MIKKLSKEPLVHFIAAGIVLFLMYGFFGNDDAEKGKVLHISKGQIDLMHSHWTRQLGRPPTQEERQGLIDDDIKEEILMQEALTMGLD
;
A
#
# COMPACT_ATOMS: atom_id res chain seq x y z
N MET A 1 13.39 -45.35 -13.34
CA MET A 1 14.00 -44.13 -13.93
C MET A 1 13.92 -42.89 -13.04
N ILE A 2 12.90 -42.75 -12.17
CA ILE A 2 12.73 -41.60 -11.25
C ILE A 2 13.86 -41.47 -10.19
N LYS A 3 14.46 -42.60 -9.77
CA LYS A 3 15.52 -42.64 -8.75
C LYS A 3 16.86 -41.99 -9.18
N LYS A 4 17.06 -41.78 -10.49
CA LYS A 4 18.32 -41.21 -11.04
C LYS A 4 18.26 -39.67 -11.07
N LEU A 5 17.08 -39.11 -11.31
CA LEU A 5 16.85 -37.66 -11.36
C LEU A 5 17.02 -37.00 -9.98
N SER A 6 16.68 -37.70 -8.90
CA SER A 6 16.84 -37.20 -7.52
C SER A 6 18.30 -37.05 -7.07
N LYS A 7 19.30 -37.45 -7.88
CA LYS A 7 20.73 -37.26 -7.57
C LYS A 7 21.36 -36.09 -8.32
N GLU A 8 20.62 -35.43 -9.21
CA GLU A 8 21.16 -34.31 -9.97
C GLU A 8 21.06 -33.00 -9.16
N PRO A 9 22.14 -32.19 -9.10
CA PRO A 9 22.13 -30.91 -8.39
C PRO A 9 21.03 -29.96 -8.88
N LEU A 10 20.71 -30.02 -10.18
CA LEU A 10 19.70 -29.18 -10.82
C LEU A 10 18.30 -29.42 -10.24
N VAL A 11 17.95 -30.67 -9.94
CA VAL A 11 16.64 -31.02 -9.38
C VAL A 11 16.48 -30.47 -7.96
N HIS A 12 17.56 -30.45 -7.17
CA HIS A 12 17.56 -29.85 -5.84
C HIS A 12 17.39 -28.33 -5.91
N PHE A 13 18.04 -27.68 -6.88
CA PHE A 13 17.89 -26.25 -7.10
C PHE A 13 16.46 -25.87 -7.49
N ILE A 14 15.86 -26.61 -8.43
CA ILE A 14 14.46 -26.40 -8.83
C ILE A 14 13.51 -26.66 -7.65
N ALA A 15 13.72 -27.74 -6.89
CA ALA A 15 12.92 -28.03 -5.71
C ALA A 15 13.03 -26.92 -4.66
N ALA A 16 14.23 -26.41 -4.40
CA ALA A 16 14.44 -25.28 -3.50
C ALA A 16 13.74 -24.01 -4.01
N GLY A 17 13.82 -23.73 -5.31
CA GLY A 17 13.11 -22.61 -5.94
C GLY A 17 11.59 -22.73 -5.79
N ILE A 18 11.02 -23.92 -6.01
CA ILE A 18 9.58 -24.18 -5.81
C ILE A 18 9.19 -23.97 -4.34
N VAL A 19 9.99 -24.49 -3.41
CA VAL A 19 9.74 -24.32 -1.96
C VAL A 19 9.77 -22.83 -1.58
N LEU A 20 10.77 -22.08 -2.05
CA LEU A 20 10.86 -20.64 -1.80
C LEU A 20 9.70 -19.87 -2.42
N PHE A 21 9.29 -20.21 -3.64
CA PHE A 21 8.15 -19.56 -4.31
C PHE A 21 6.83 -19.85 -3.59
N LEU A 22 6.62 -21.08 -3.13
CA LEU A 22 5.45 -21.45 -2.32
C LEU A 22 5.48 -20.77 -0.96
N MET A 23 6.64 -20.69 -0.29
CA MET A 23 6.80 -19.90 0.93
C MET A 23 6.46 -18.43 0.66
N TYR A 24 6.99 -17.85 -0.40
CA TYR A 24 6.71 -16.47 -0.75
C TYR A 24 5.23 -16.24 -1.07
N GLY A 25 4.54 -17.17 -1.74
CA GLY A 25 3.10 -17.06 -1.99
C GLY A 25 2.23 -17.27 -0.75
N PHE A 26 2.65 -18.10 0.21
CA PHE A 26 1.88 -18.35 1.44
C PHE A 26 2.16 -17.34 2.56
N PHE A 27 3.39 -16.80 2.63
CA PHE A 27 3.82 -15.83 3.64
C PHE A 27 3.90 -14.40 3.11
N GLY A 28 3.92 -14.20 1.81
CA GLY A 28 3.76 -12.90 1.18
C GLY A 28 2.34 -12.45 1.41
N ASN A 29 2.18 -11.34 2.12
CA ASN A 29 0.85 -10.81 2.39
C ASN A 29 0.13 -10.51 1.07
N ASP A 30 -1.07 -11.06 0.93
CA ASP A 30 -2.16 -10.61 0.03
C ASP A 30 -2.63 -9.18 0.37
N ASP A 31 -1.73 -8.29 0.80
CA ASP A 31 -2.05 -6.87 1.05
C ASP A 31 -2.30 -6.12 -0.26
N ALA A 32 -2.10 -6.78 -1.42
CA ALA A 32 -2.40 -6.24 -2.73
C ALA A 32 -3.92 -6.20 -3.05
N GLU A 33 -4.77 -7.00 -2.40
CA GLU A 33 -6.19 -7.10 -2.80
C GLU A 33 -7.21 -6.74 -1.71
N LYS A 34 -6.82 -6.56 -0.45
CA LYS A 34 -7.76 -6.12 0.59
C LYS A 34 -7.76 -4.61 0.64
N GLY A 35 -8.79 -4.02 0.02
CA GLY A 35 -9.02 -2.57 -0.07
C GLY A 35 -8.41 -1.80 1.09
N LYS A 36 -7.35 -1.04 0.78
CA LYS A 36 -6.62 -0.23 1.77
C LYS A 36 -7.63 0.65 2.48
N VAL A 37 -7.86 0.36 3.77
CA VAL A 37 -8.71 1.20 4.62
C VAL A 37 -7.92 2.47 4.88
N LEU A 38 -8.29 3.53 4.16
CA LEU A 38 -7.74 4.86 4.37
C LEU A 38 -8.12 5.35 5.77
N HIS A 39 -7.14 5.55 6.64
CA HIS A 39 -7.37 5.97 8.02
C HIS A 39 -7.05 7.46 8.18
N ILE A 40 -8.04 8.32 7.97
CA ILE A 40 -7.88 9.76 8.26
C ILE A 40 -8.05 9.97 9.75
N SER A 41 -6.99 10.40 10.42
CA SER A 41 -7.02 10.68 11.85
C SER A 41 -7.66 12.05 12.14
N LYS A 42 -8.28 12.19 13.32
CA LYS A 42 -8.77 13.51 13.77
C LYS A 42 -7.64 14.55 13.84
N GLY A 43 -6.43 14.13 14.22
CA GLY A 43 -5.28 15.01 14.28
C GLY A 43 -4.87 15.57 12.92
N GLN A 44 -5.03 14.78 11.84
CA GLN A 44 -4.77 15.23 10.47
C GLN A 44 -5.80 16.28 10.04
N ILE A 45 -7.07 16.07 10.36
CA ILE A 45 -8.13 17.06 10.11
C ILE A 45 -7.86 18.36 10.89
N ASP A 46 -7.45 18.27 12.15
CA ASP A 46 -7.09 19.44 12.98
C ASP A 46 -5.88 20.19 12.41
N LEU A 47 -4.89 19.45 11.89
CA LEU A 47 -3.74 20.02 11.20
C LEU A 47 -4.18 20.80 9.95
N MET A 48 -5.01 20.20 9.10
CA MET A 48 -5.57 20.85 7.89
C MET A 48 -6.32 22.14 8.25
N HIS A 49 -7.14 22.10 9.31
CA HIS A 49 -7.81 23.29 9.85
C HIS A 49 -6.84 24.39 10.26
N SER A 50 -5.77 24.03 10.97
CA SER A 50 -4.76 24.98 11.44
C SER A 50 -4.02 25.62 10.26
N HIS A 51 -3.65 24.82 9.24
CA HIS A 51 -2.99 25.30 8.03
C HIS A 51 -3.88 26.23 7.23
N TRP A 52 -5.15 25.87 7.05
CA TRP A 52 -6.13 26.72 6.37
C TRP A 52 -6.30 28.06 7.07
N THR A 53 -6.52 28.02 8.39
CA THR A 53 -6.71 29.22 9.20
C THR A 53 -5.48 30.12 9.18
N ARG A 54 -4.28 29.54 9.21
CA ARG A 54 -3.02 30.29 9.10
C ARG A 54 -2.84 30.96 7.75
N GLN A 55 -3.27 30.31 6.66
CA GLN A 55 -3.10 30.83 5.29
C GLN A 55 -4.16 31.88 4.93
N LEU A 56 -5.42 31.65 5.28
CA LEU A 56 -6.55 32.47 4.86
C LEU A 56 -7.07 33.39 5.96
N GLY A 57 -6.55 33.28 7.19
CA GLY A 57 -6.95 34.11 8.33
C GLY A 57 -8.34 33.79 8.89
N ARG A 58 -8.99 32.72 8.42
CA ARG A 58 -10.31 32.27 8.86
C ARG A 58 -10.40 30.74 8.84
N PRO A 59 -11.24 30.11 9.66
CA PRO A 59 -11.49 28.68 9.57
C PRO A 59 -12.20 28.31 8.25
N PRO A 60 -12.04 27.06 7.78
CA PRO A 60 -12.73 26.56 6.59
C PRO A 60 -14.23 26.39 6.85
N THR A 61 -15.06 26.70 5.85
CA THR A 61 -16.50 26.40 5.86
C THR A 61 -16.74 24.89 5.81
N GLN A 62 -17.97 24.43 6.06
CA GLN A 62 -18.27 22.99 6.00
C GLN A 62 -17.98 22.38 4.61
N GLU A 63 -18.28 23.12 3.54
CA GLU A 63 -18.01 22.67 2.16
C GLU A 63 -16.51 22.66 1.87
N GLU A 64 -15.78 23.70 2.27
CA GLU A 64 -14.32 23.77 2.12
C GLU A 64 -13.62 22.66 2.90
N ARG A 65 -14.09 22.37 4.12
CA ARG A 65 -13.59 21.24 4.92
C ARG A 65 -13.75 19.91 4.20
N GLN A 66 -14.92 19.68 3.62
CA GLN A 66 -15.18 18.45 2.89
C GLN A 66 -14.27 18.36 1.66
N GLY A 67 -14.11 19.46 0.91
CA GLY A 67 -13.21 19.52 -0.24
C GLY A 67 -11.75 19.23 0.13
N LEU A 68 -11.27 19.80 1.25
CA LEU A 68 -9.93 19.51 1.76
C LEU A 68 -9.73 18.01 2.05
N ILE A 69 -10.70 17.39 2.72
CA ILE A 69 -10.67 15.96 3.04
C ILE A 69 -10.72 15.13 1.74
N ASP A 70 -11.59 15.48 0.81
CA ASP A 70 -11.73 14.77 -0.45
C ASP A 70 -10.46 14.83 -1.31
N ASP A 71 -9.74 15.96 -1.28
CA ASP A 71 -8.48 16.11 -2.01
C ASP A 71 -7.34 15.32 -1.36
N ASP A 72 -7.25 15.31 -0.02
CA ASP A 72 -6.30 14.48 0.74
C ASP A 72 -6.53 12.97 0.50
N ILE A 73 -7.80 12.54 0.45
CA ILE A 73 -8.17 11.16 0.07
C ILE A 73 -7.63 10.81 -1.32
N LYS A 74 -7.86 11.69 -2.31
CA LYS A 74 -7.41 11.44 -3.69
C LYS A 74 -5.88 11.35 -3.76
N GLU A 75 -5.17 12.24 -3.07
CA GLU A 75 -3.71 12.25 -3.05
C GLU A 75 -3.16 10.93 -2.49
N GLU A 76 -3.70 10.46 -1.36
CA GLU A 76 -3.27 9.19 -0.78
C GLU A 76 -3.60 8.01 -1.71
N ILE A 77 -4.78 7.99 -2.35
CA ILE A 77 -5.09 6.96 -3.36
C ILE A 77 -4.05 6.96 -4.48
N LEU A 78 -3.73 8.13 -5.04
CA LEU A 78 -2.75 8.27 -6.12
C LEU A 78 -1.35 7.84 -5.66
N MET A 79 -0.95 8.19 -4.44
CA MET A 79 0.34 7.75 -3.87
C MET A 79 0.37 6.23 -3.73
N GLN A 80 -0.71 5.62 -3.24
CA GLN A 80 -0.82 4.18 -3.11
C GLN A 80 -0.79 3.49 -4.48
N GLU A 81 -1.45 4.04 -5.50
CA GLU A 81 -1.38 3.55 -6.87
C GLU A 81 0.05 3.66 -7.43
N ALA A 82 0.75 4.78 -7.21
CA ALA A 82 2.14 4.95 -7.62
C ALA A 82 3.06 3.89 -7.00
N LEU A 83 2.87 3.59 -5.70
CA LEU A 83 3.59 2.51 -5.03
C LEU A 83 3.27 1.13 -5.63
N THR A 84 2.00 0.85 -5.96
CA THR A 84 1.65 -0.42 -6.63
C THR A 84 2.25 -0.54 -8.01
N MET A 85 2.47 0.58 -8.70
CA MET A 85 3.15 0.64 -10.00
C MET A 85 4.68 0.61 -9.89
N GLY A 86 5.25 0.65 -8.68
CA GLY A 86 6.70 0.68 -8.47
C GLY A 86 7.36 1.97 -8.94
N LEU A 87 6.68 3.11 -8.82
CA LEU A 87 7.17 4.43 -9.23
C LEU A 87 7.87 5.19 -8.07
N ASP A 88 8.53 4.48 -7.15
CA ASP A 88 9.17 5.05 -5.94
C ASP A 88 10.55 5.71 -6.19
#